data_AF-A0A379KNY4-F1
#
_entry.id   AF-A0A379KNY4-F1
#
_cell.length_a   1.000
_cell.length_b   1.000
_cell.length_c   1.000
_cell.angle_alpha   90.00
_cell.angle_beta   90.00
_cell.angle_gamma   90.00
#
_symmetry.space_group_name_H-M   'P 1'
#
loop_
_entity.id
_entity.type
_entity.pdbx_description
1 polymer ?
#
loop_
_entity_poly.entity_id
_entity_poly.type
_entity_poly.pdbx_seq_one_letter_code
_entity_poly.pdbx_strand_id
1 'polypeptide(L)'
;MNLQSTSHDLYVHSYLGYQASIYVLWESCTDSPTGMLVEVGRPGSVSRTLRVSRAFSSSTEAILEGKVMAEQYVQSQAGRA
;
A
#
# COMPACT_ATOMS: atom_id res chain seq x y z
N MET A 1 0.51 -28.19 11.36
CA MET A 1 0.99 -27.18 10.39
C MET A 1 -0.02 -26.05 10.42
N ASN A 2 0.35 -24.88 10.95
CA ASN A 2 -0.56 -23.75 11.05
C ASN A 2 -0.57 -23.05 9.68
N LEU A 3 -1.69 -23.09 8.98
CA LEU A 3 -1.89 -22.30 7.76
C LEU A 3 -1.88 -20.83 8.19
N GLN A 4 -0.75 -20.13 8.02
CA GLN A 4 -0.70 -18.67 8.12
C GLN A 4 -1.61 -18.13 7.01
N SER A 5 -2.84 -17.80 7.36
CA SER A 5 -3.80 -17.16 6.46
C SER A 5 -3.51 -15.67 6.49
N THR A 6 -2.81 -15.17 5.48
CA THR A 6 -2.62 -13.73 5.28
C THR A 6 -3.91 -13.15 4.69
N SER A 7 -4.60 -12.29 5.43
CA SER A 7 -5.73 -11.52 4.93
C SER A 7 -5.29 -10.11 4.54
N HIS A 8 -6.03 -9.46 3.64
CA HIS A 8 -5.73 -8.10 3.25
C HIS A 8 -6.99 -7.23 3.12
N ASP A 9 -6.88 -5.97 3.52
CA ASP A 9 -7.87 -4.94 3.23
C ASP A 9 -7.36 -4.05 2.08
N LEU A 10 -8.20 -3.80 1.07
CA LEU A 10 -7.85 -2.99 -0.09
C LEU A 10 -8.44 -1.58 0.02
N TYR A 11 -7.59 -0.58 -0.14
CA TYR A 11 -7.95 0.82 -0.22
C TYR A 11 -7.43 1.44 -1.50
N VAL A 12 -8.28 2.18 -2.22
CA VAL A 12 -7.88 2.84 -3.46
C VAL A 12 -7.75 4.34 -3.21
N HIS A 13 -6.66 4.93 -3.69
CA HIS A 13 -6.38 6.36 -3.66
C HIS A 13 -6.05 6.85 -5.07
N SER A 14 -6.52 8.04 -5.43
CA SER A 14 -6.23 8.65 -6.74
C SER A 14 -5.54 9.99 -6.55
N TYR A 15 -4.44 10.21 -7.26
CA TYR A 15 -3.63 11.41 -7.10
C TYR A 15 -2.91 11.79 -8.41
N LEU A 16 -3.10 13.02 -8.88
CA LEU A 16 -2.49 13.56 -10.11
C LEU A 16 -2.59 12.63 -11.34
N GLY A 17 -3.72 11.96 -11.51
CA GLY A 17 -3.95 11.02 -12.62
C GLY A 17 -3.31 9.64 -12.46
N TYR A 18 -2.70 9.37 -11.31
CA TYR A 18 -2.29 8.03 -10.88
C TYR A 18 -3.36 7.42 -9.98
N GLN A 19 -3.45 6.10 -10.01
CA GLN A 19 -4.23 5.28 -9.09
C GLN A 19 -3.26 4.49 -8.22
N ALA A 20 -3.55 4.44 -6.92
CA ALA A 20 -2.82 3.66 -5.93
C ALA A 20 -3.76 2.67 -5.24
N SER A 21 -3.40 1.39 -5.25
CA SER A 21 -4.07 0.31 -4.52
C SER A 21 -3.22 -0.05 -3.30
N ILE A 22 -3.75 0.18 -2.11
CA ILE A 22 -3.10 -0.03 -0.82
C ILE A 22 -3.70 -1.28 -0.18
N TYR A 23 -2.89 -2.32 -0.05
CA TYR A 23 -3.25 -3.58 0.59
C TYR A 23 -2.64 -3.60 1.98
N VAL A 24 -3.48 -3.48 3.01
CA VAL A 24 -3.05 -3.63 4.41
C VAL A 24 -3.00 -5.12 4.73
N LEU A 25 -1.83 -5.63 5.12
CA LEU A 25 -1.61 -7.06 5.35
C LEU A 25 -1.81 -7.42 6.82
N TRP A 26 -2.46 -8.55 7.05
CA TRP A 26 -2.72 -9.08 8.38
C TRP A 26 -2.29 -10.53 8.47
N GLU A 27 -1.75 -10.93 9.62
CA GLU A 27 -1.54 -12.35 9.95
C GLU A 27 -2.62 -12.82 10.92
N SER A 28 -3.02 -14.09 10.80
CA SER A 28 -4.18 -14.67 11.50
C SER A 28 -4.06 -14.71 13.03
N CYS A 29 -2.87 -14.40 13.56
CA CYS A 29 -2.56 -14.47 14.99
C CYS A 29 -2.17 -13.11 15.59
N THR A 30 -2.37 -12.01 14.84
CA THR A 30 -1.96 -10.67 15.26
C THR A 30 -3.14 -9.70 15.18
N ASP A 31 -3.39 -8.95 16.25
CA ASP A 31 -4.42 -7.91 16.30
C ASP A 31 -4.01 -6.61 15.58
N SER A 32 -2.86 -6.62 14.92
CA SER A 32 -2.25 -5.45 14.28
C SER A 32 -1.81 -5.81 12.86
N PRO A 33 -1.94 -4.88 11.89
CA PRO A 33 -1.44 -5.11 10.55
C PRO A 33 0.06 -5.39 10.57
N THR A 34 0.50 -6.39 9.84
CA THR A 34 1.90 -6.84 9.80
C THR A 34 2.68 -6.28 8.61
N GLY A 35 1.99 -5.60 7.71
CA GLY A 35 2.62 -4.99 6.55
C GLY A 35 1.65 -4.25 5.65
N MET A 36 2.18 -3.77 4.54
CA MET A 36 1.42 -3.08 3.52
C MET A 36 2.07 -3.27 2.14
N LEU A 37 1.24 -3.39 1.11
CA LEU A 37 1.63 -3.26 -0.29
C LEU A 37 0.93 -2.06 -0.90
N VAL A 38 1.65 -1.27 -1.69
CA VAL A 38 1.10 -0.14 -2.43
C VAL A 38 1.43 -0.31 -3.89
N GLU A 39 0.43 -0.46 -4.74
CA GLU A 39 0.58 -0.52 -6.19
C GLU A 39 0.16 0.82 -6.77
N VAL A 40 1.09 1.58 -7.33
CA VAL A 40 0.83 2.92 -7.87
C VAL A 40 1.18 2.99 -9.35
N GLY A 41 0.25 3.44 -10.17
CA GLY A 41 0.43 3.51 -11.63
C GLY A 41 -0.58 4.44 -12.27
N ARG A 42 -0.28 4.88 -13.50
CA ARG A 42 -1.31 5.53 -14.33
C ARG A 42 -2.26 4.46 -14.87
N PRO A 43 -3.57 4.75 -14.99
CA PRO A 43 -4.49 3.86 -15.67
C PRO A 43 -3.95 3.47 -17.06
N GLY A 44 -3.84 2.17 -17.33
CA GLY A 44 -3.30 1.64 -18.60
C GLY A 44 -1.77 1.52 -18.68
N SER A 45 -1.04 1.92 -17.65
CA SER A 45 0.43 1.73 -17.55
C SER A 45 0.78 0.63 -16.55
N VAL A 46 2.04 0.18 -16.60
CA VAL A 46 2.58 -0.75 -15.60
C VAL A 46 2.65 -0.05 -14.24
N SER A 47 1.97 -0.62 -13.24
CA SER A 47 2.03 -0.15 -11.86
C SER A 47 3.35 -0.52 -11.20
N ARG A 48 3.82 0.37 -10.30
CA ARG A 48 4.95 0.10 -9.42
C ARG A 48 4.44 -0.39 -8.07
N THR A 49 4.95 -1.54 -7.62
CA THR A 49 4.69 -2.03 -6.27
C THR A 49 5.74 -1.51 -5.29
N LEU A 50 5.29 -0.98 -4.16
CA LEU A 50 6.06 -0.61 -2.99
C LEU A 50 5.62 -1.51 -1.82
N ARG A 51 6.56 -2.09 -1.09
CA ARG A 51 6.27 -3.00 0.02
C ARG A 51 6.85 -2.47 1.30
N VAL A 52 6.04 -2.47 2.36
CA VAL A 52 6.47 -2.23 3.73
C VAL A 52 6.20 -3.49 4.54
N SER A 53 7.26 -4.06 5.10
CA SER A 53 7.18 -5.27 5.93
C SER A 53 7.51 -4.90 7.38
N ARG A 54 6.58 -4.20 8.03
CA ARG A 54 6.65 -3.82 9.45
C ARG A 54 5.25 -3.85 10.05
N ALA A 55 5.16 -4.10 11.36
CA ALA A 55 3.89 -3.97 12.07
C ALA A 55 3.45 -2.50 12.13
N PHE A 56 2.15 -2.28 12.00
CA PHE A 56 1.47 -1.00 12.17
C PHE A 56 0.60 -1.04 13.42
N SER A 57 0.43 0.10 14.08
CA SER A 57 -0.42 0.21 15.28
C SER A 57 -1.91 0.11 14.94
N SER A 58 -2.29 0.40 13.69
CA SER A 58 -3.66 0.28 13.18
C SER A 58 -3.69 0.23 11.65
N SER A 59 -4.81 -0.22 11.08
CA SER A 59 -5.04 -0.13 9.63
C SER A 59 -5.05 1.32 9.15
N THR A 60 -5.57 2.26 9.94
CA THR A 60 -5.54 3.69 9.63
C THR A 60 -4.12 4.21 9.46
N GLU A 61 -3.19 3.83 10.35
CA GLU A 61 -1.76 4.19 10.21
C GLU A 61 -1.20 3.66 8.88
N ALA A 62 -1.43 2.38 8.59
CA ALA A 62 -0.96 1.75 7.36
C ALA A 62 -1.52 2.47 6.12
N ILE A 63 -2.82 2.78 6.10
CA ILE A 63 -3.47 3.48 4.97
C ILE A 63 -2.88 4.88 4.77
N LEU A 64 -2.69 5.65 5.85
CA LEU A 64 -2.13 6.99 5.76
C LEU A 64 -0.70 6.96 5.23
N GLU A 65 0.13 6.04 5.73
CA GLU A 65 1.49 5.85 5.23
C GLU A 65 1.47 5.42 3.75
N GLY A 66 0.58 4.52 3.37
CA GLY A 66 0.44 4.07 1.98
C GLY A 66 0.07 5.18 1.01
N LYS A 67 -0.81 6.10 1.43
CA LYS A 67 -1.15 7.30 0.65
C LYS A 67 0.06 8.20 0.47
N VAL A 68 0.78 8.49 1.56
CA VAL A 68 1.98 9.33 1.52
C VAL A 68 3.04 8.71 0.59
N MET A 69 3.26 7.40 0.67
CA MET A 69 4.20 6.70 -0.21
C MET A 69 3.80 6.79 -1.69
N ALA A 70 2.51 6.63 -2.00
CA ALA A 70 2.01 6.76 -3.36
C ALA A 70 2.21 8.19 -3.90
N GLU A 71 1.90 9.21 -3.10
CA GLU A 71 2.05 10.61 -3.49
C GLU A 71 3.51 11.00 -3.70
N GLN A 72 4.41 10.58 -2.79
CA GLN A 72 5.85 10.78 -2.93
C GLN A 72 6.40 10.12 -4.21
N TYR A 73 5.94 8.90 -4.52
CA TYR A 73 6.30 8.24 -5.76
C TYR A 73 5.84 9.06 -6.97
N VAL A 74 4.58 9.49 -7.00
CA VAL A 74 4.04 10.28 -8.12
C VAL A 74 4.80 11.60 -8.31
N GLN A 75 5.10 12.30 -7.22
CA GLN A 75 5.90 13.52 -7.25
C GLN A 75 7.31 13.26 -7.79
N SER A 76 7.94 12.14 -7.40
CA SER A 76 9.25 11.74 -7.93
C SER A 76 9.25 11.45 -9.44
N GLN A 77 8.10 11.01 -9.99
CA GLN A 77 7.94 10.82 -11.44
C GLN A 77 7.71 12.15 -12.15
N ALA A 78 6.97 13.08 -11.54
CA ALA A 78 6.71 14.41 -12.10
C ALA A 78 8.00 15.24 -12.21
N GLY A 79 8.93 15.14 -11.26
CA GLY A 79 10.22 15.82 -11.31
C GLY A 79 11.24 15.20 -12.29
N ARG A 80 10.90 14.09 -12.95
CA ARG A 80 11.75 13.40 -13.94
C ARG A 80 11.28 13.59 -15.40
N ALA A 81 10.17 14.29 -15.61
CA ALA A 81 9.64 14.68 -16.92
C ALA A 81 10.08 16.10 -17.27
#